data_AF-A0A068UL82-F1
#
_entry.id   AF-A0A068UL82-F1
#
_cell.length_a   1.000
_cell.length_b   1.000
_cell.length_c   1.000
_cell.angle_alpha   90.00
_cell.angle_beta   90.00
_cell.angle_gamma   90.00
#
_symmetry.space_group_name_H-M   'P 1'
#
loop_
_entity.id
_entity.type
_entity.pdbx_description
1 polymer ?
#
loop_
_entity_poly.entity_id
_entity_poly.type
_entity_poly.pdbx_seq_one_letter_code
_entity_poly.pdbx_strand_id
1 'polypeptide(L)' 'MGSSQAAVSFLTNIARAVFGLGIGATVLNSSLNIVDGGQQAILFDRFRDVIDDTIGEGTHFLIP' A
#
# COMPACT_ATOMS: atom_id res chain seq x y z
N MET A 1 5.26 -9.13 -40.45
CA MET A 1 5.43 -7.93 -39.57
C MET A 1 4.25 -7.69 -38.61
N GLY A 2 3.04 -8.26 -38.80
CA GLY A 2 1.89 -8.01 -37.90
C GLY A 2 1.80 -8.86 -36.62
N SER A 3 2.34 -10.09 -36.61
CA SER A 3 2.24 -11.00 -35.45
C SER A 3 3.10 -10.56 -34.26
N SER A 4 4.32 -10.06 -34.50
CA SER A 4 5.20 -9.54 -33.46
C SER A 4 4.62 -8.30 -32.78
N GLN A 5 3.93 -7.43 -33.54
CA GLN A 5 3.28 -6.25 -32.98
C GLN A 5 2.12 -6.61 -32.04
N ALA A 6 1.31 -7.61 -32.40
CA ALA A 6 0.24 -8.10 -31.55
C ALA A 6 0.79 -8.68 -30.23
N ALA A 7 1.85 -9.49 -30.29
CA ALA A 7 2.51 -10.02 -29.10
C ALA A 7 3.07 -8.92 -28.18
N VAL A 8 3.68 -7.88 -28.75
CA VAL A 8 4.20 -6.73 -27.98
C VAL A 8 3.06 -5.95 -27.31
N SER A 9 1.95 -5.70 -28.01
CA SER A 9 0.79 -5.01 -27.41
C SER A 9 0.15 -5.81 -26.28
N PHE A 10 0.05 -7.13 -26.42
CA PHE A 10 -0.47 -8.02 -25.39
C PHE A 10 0.40 -7.98 -24.14
N LEU A 11 1.72 -8.13 -24.30
CA LEU A 11 2.66 -8.07 -23.18
C LEU A 11 2.66 -6.69 -22.51
N THR A 12 2.53 -5.62 -23.29
CA THR A 12 2.44 -4.25 -22.75
C THR A 12 1.19 -4.08 -21.88
N ASN A 13 0.05 -4.63 -22.30
CA ASN A 13 -1.19 -4.55 -21.51
C ASN A 13 -1.08 -5.37 -20.21
N ILE A 14 -0.45 -6.55 -20.26
CA ILE A 14 -0.15 -7.33 -19.05
C ILE A 14 0.76 -6.53 -18.12
N ALA A 15 1.83 -5.96 -18.65
CA ALA A 15 2.77 -5.16 -17.86
C ALA A 15 2.06 -4.01 -17.13
N ARG A 16 1.13 -3.31 -17.81
CA ARG A 16 0.32 -2.25 -17.19
C ARG A 16 -0.60 -2.78 -16.11
N ALA A 17 -1.27 -3.91 -16.33
CA ALA A 17 -2.14 -4.54 -15.35
C ALA A 17 -1.35 -4.98 -14.10
N VAL A 18 -0.24 -5.69 -14.29
CA VAL A 18 0.64 -6.14 -13.21
C VAL A 18 1.21 -4.95 -12.43
N PHE A 19 1.62 -3.89 -13.13
CA PHE A 19 2.13 -2.68 -12.48
C PHE A 19 1.06 -2.02 -11.61
N GLY A 20 -0.16 -1.86 -12.12
CA GLY A 20 -1.28 -1.31 -11.36
C GLY A 20 -1.63 -2.17 -10.13
N LEU A 21 -1.67 -3.49 -10.30
CA LEU A 21 -1.90 -4.42 -9.19
C LEU A 21 -0.77 -4.38 -8.16
N GLY A 22 0.48 -4.28 -8.61
CA GLY A 22 1.65 -4.17 -7.74
C GLY A 22 1.56 -2.93 -6.85
N ILE A 23 1.30 -1.75 -7.43
CA ILE A 23 1.09 -0.53 -6.67
C ILE A 23 -0.06 -0.69 -5.67
N GLY A 24 -1.20 -1.19 -6.13
CA GLY A 24 -2.36 -1.39 -5.25
C GLY A 24 -2.06 -2.32 -4.08
N ALA A 25 -1.41 -3.45 -4.34
CA ALA A 25 -1.01 -4.40 -3.30
C ALA A 25 -0.02 -3.79 -2.30
N THR A 26 0.96 -3.01 -2.77
CA THR A 26 1.92 -2.32 -1.90
C THR A 26 1.22 -1.30 -1.00
N VAL A 27 0.34 -0.45 -1.55
CA VAL A 27 -0.40 0.55 -0.76
C VAL A 27 -1.26 -0.14 0.30
N LEU A 28 -1.99 -1.19 -0.06
CA LEU A 28 -2.82 -1.93 0.89
C LEU A 28 -1.98 -2.58 1.99
N ASN A 29 -0.84 -3.17 1.64
CA ASN A 29 0.05 -3.79 2.61
C ASN A 29 0.67 -2.78 3.57
N SER A 30 1.13 -1.62 3.08
CA SER A 30 1.69 -0.55 3.94
C SER A 30 0.63 0.15 4.79
N SER A 31 -0.65 0.04 4.42
CA SER A 31 -1.74 0.65 5.17
C SER A 31 -2.20 -0.19 6.37
N LEU A 32 -1.77 -1.43 6.51
CA LEU A 32 -2.20 -2.30 7.63
C LEU A 32 -1.12 -2.38 8.69
N ASN A 33 -1.43 -1.94 9.90
CA ASN A 33 -0.52 -1.98 11.05
C ASN A 33 -1.18 -2.70 12.22
N ILE A 34 -0.42 -3.54 12.92
CA ILE A 34 -0.90 -4.27 14.10
C ILE A 34 -0.19 -3.70 15.32
N VAL A 35 -0.97 -3.35 16.33
CA VAL A 35 -0.46 -2.98 17.65
C VAL A 35 -0.61 -4.19 18.57
N ASP A 36 0.51 -4.62 19.14
CA ASP A 36 0.57 -5.77 20.04
C ASP A 36 -0.22 -5.54 21.33
N GLY A 37 -0.67 -6.63 21.93
CA GLY A 37 -1.43 -6.60 23.17
C GLY A 37 -0.63 -6.01 24.34
N GLY A 38 -1.27 -5.19 25.16
CA GLY A 38 -0.63 -4.45 26.25
C GLY A 38 0.27 -3.30 25.80
N GLN A 39 0.29 -2.95 24.51
CA GLN A 39 1.04 -1.81 23.97
C GLN A 39 0.10 -0.74 23.41
N GLN A 40 0.64 0.48 23.24
CA GLN A 40 -0.03 1.60 22.58
C GLN A 40 0.91 2.18 21.53
N ALA A 41 0.36 2.59 20.39
CA ALA A 41 1.14 3.24 19.35
C ALA A 41 0.99 4.76 19.42
N ILE A 42 2.13 5.44 19.33
CA ILE A 42 2.22 6.90 19.18
C ILE A 42 2.10 7.22 17.69
N LEU A 43 1.23 8.16 17.35
CA LEU A 43 0.95 8.52 15.97
C LEU A 43 1.80 9.73 15.55
N PHE A 44 2.39 9.63 14.35
CA PHE A 44 3.09 10.72 13.69
C PHE A 44 2.37 11.07 12.39
N ASP A 45 1.97 12.33 12.27
CA ASP A 45 1.42 12.92 11.07
C ASP A 45 2.55 13.59 10.27
N ARG A 46 2.62 13.33 8.97
CA ARG A 46 3.69 13.89 8.11
C ARG A 46 3.69 15.42 8.03
N PHE A 47 2.58 16.08 8.35
CA PHE A 47 2.42 17.54 8.33
C PHE A 47 2.35 18.16 9.72
N ARG A 48 1.71 17.47 10.67
CA ARG A 48 1.46 17.95 12.05
C ARG A 48 2.42 17.38 13.09
N ASP A 49 3.32 16.49 12.69
CA ASP A 49 4.27 15.78 13.55
C ASP A 49 3.54 14.89 14.58
N VAL A 50 3.92 14.93 15.86
CA VAL A 50 3.32 14.06 16.89
C VAL A 50 1.84 14.41 17.12
N ILE A 51 0.99 13.38 17.13
CA ILE A 51 -0.41 13.49 17.55
C ILE A 51 -0.49 13.18 19.05
N ASP A 52 -1.20 14.01 19.81
CA ASP A 52 -1.33 13.86 21.27
C ASP A 52 -2.12 12.61 21.70
N ASP A 53 -2.91 12.06 20.79
CA ASP A 53 -3.74 10.88 21.02
C ASP A 53 -2.99 9.59 20.65
N THR A 54 -3.26 8.53 21.41
CA THR A 54 -2.63 7.22 21.26
C THR A 54 -3.65 6.17 20.90
N ILE A 55 -3.29 5.24 20.02
CA ILE A 55 -4.15 4.11 19.66
C ILE A 55 -3.74 2.86 20.44
N GLY A 56 -4.75 2.08 20.85
CA GLY A 56 -4.57 0.83 21.56
C GLY A 56 -4.25 -0.36 20.64
N GLU A 57 -4.47 -1.54 21.17
CA GLU A 57 -4.17 -2.83 20.54
C GLU A 57 -5.02 -3.11 19.30
N GLY A 58 -4.53 -3.96 18.40
CA GLY A 58 -5.30 -4.49 17.26
C GLY A 58 -4.84 -3.99 15.89
N THR A 59 -5.63 -4.29 14.87
CA THR A 59 -5.33 -3.94 13.47
C THR A 59 -5.88 -2.57 13.12
N HIS A 60 -5.01 -1.68 12.67
CA HIS A 60 -5.30 -0.30 12.33
C HIS A 60 -4.99 -0.02 10.87
N PHE A 61 -5.75 0.90 10.28
CA PHE A 61 -5.52 1.39 8.94
C PHE A 61 -4.73 2.70 9.00
N LEU A 62 -3.53 2.68 8.45
CA LEU A 62 -2.66 3.83 8.27
C LEU A 62 -2.82 4.34 6.84
N ILE A 63 -2.82 5.65 6.66
CA ILE A 63 -2.78 6.28 5.33
C ILE A 63 -1.31 6.57 5.03
N PRO A 64 -0.66 5.79 4.14
CA PRO A 64 0.78 5.94 3.85
C PRO A 64 1.11 7.27 3.19
#